data_AF-A0A2H9NB87-F1
#
_entry.id   AF-A0A2H9NB87-F1
#
_cell.length_a   1.000
_cell.length_b   1.000
_cell.length_c   1.000
_cell.angle_alpha   90.00
_cell.angle_beta   90.00
_cell.angle_gamma   90.00
#
_symmetry.space_group_name_H-M   'P 1'
#
loop_
_entity.id
_entity.type
_entity.pdbx_description
1 polymer ?
#
loop_
_entity_poly.entity_id
_entity_poly.type
_entity_poly.pdbx_seq_one_letter_code
_entity_poly.pdbx_strand_id
1 'polypeptide(L)'
;MADEFDVIIAGASISGLCMANYLANKGIKILIVDLNRIKSIGESVGGKILTEEAVTFLKNTFNIRIPAKFVEKKVDNTSIGLIKGSELLIGTDYYIINKKLLSSYL
;
A
#
# COMPACT_ATOMS: atom_id res chain seq x y z
N MET A 1 16.69 -23.24 8.72
CA MET A 1 15.50 -22.69 8.00
C MET A 1 15.63 -21.19 7.81
N ALA A 2 15.97 -20.41 8.84
CA ALA A 2 16.29 -18.99 8.66
C ALA A 2 17.54 -18.76 7.81
N ASP A 3 18.48 -19.72 7.84
CA ASP A 3 19.79 -19.66 7.19
C ASP A 3 19.75 -19.73 5.65
N GLU A 4 18.57 -19.96 5.07
CA GLU A 4 18.34 -19.98 3.62
C GLU A 4 17.90 -18.63 3.06
N PHE A 5 17.55 -17.68 3.92
CA PHE A 5 17.03 -16.36 3.56
C PHE A 5 17.99 -15.27 4.00
N ASP A 6 18.18 -14.26 3.15
CA ASP A 6 19.00 -13.09 3.46
C ASP A 6 18.23 -12.11 4.35
N VAL A 7 16.90 -12.04 4.18
CA VAL A 7 16.03 -11.09 4.86
C VAL A 7 14.72 -11.76 5.28
N ILE A 8 14.30 -11.51 6.53
CA ILE A 8 12.98 -11.88 7.03
C ILE A 8 12.14 -10.62 7.20
N ILE A 9 10.96 -10.60 6.58
CA ILE A 9 9.99 -9.51 6.69
C ILE A 9 8.84 -9.99 7.59
N ALA A 10 8.70 -9.36 8.76
CA ALA A 10 7.59 -9.60 9.67
C ALA A 10 6.44 -8.62 9.36
N GLY A 11 5.37 -9.13 8.74
CA GLY A 11 4.17 -8.40 8.35
C GLY A 11 4.06 -8.24 6.84
N ALA A 12 3.00 -8.78 6.26
CA ALA A 12 2.58 -8.73 4.87
C ALA A 12 1.48 -7.67 4.64
N SER A 13 1.65 -6.49 5.26
CA SER A 13 0.89 -5.30 4.89
C SER A 13 1.44 -4.68 3.60
N ILE A 14 0.83 -3.60 3.09
CA ILE A 14 1.30 -2.91 1.88
C ILE A 14 2.79 -2.58 1.96
N SER A 15 3.30 -2.07 3.09
CA SER A 15 4.73 -1.73 3.21
C SER A 15 5.63 -2.95 3.15
N GLY A 16 5.25 -4.03 3.83
CA GLY A 16 5.99 -5.29 3.83
C GLY A 16 6.02 -5.94 2.45
N LEU A 17 4.89 -5.96 1.75
CA LEU A 17 4.79 -6.46 0.38
C LEU A 17 5.57 -5.59 -0.61
N CYS A 18 5.51 -4.26 -0.50
CA CYS A 18 6.33 -3.37 -1.32
C CYS A 18 7.83 -3.63 -1.13
N MET A 19 8.27 -3.79 0.13
CA MET A 19 9.66 -4.11 0.44
C MET A 19 10.05 -5.50 -0.10
N ALA A 20 9.20 -6.49 0.10
CA ALA A 20 9.41 -7.83 -0.42
C ALA A 20 9.58 -7.82 -1.95
N ASN A 21 8.64 -7.20 -2.68
CA ASN A 21 8.73 -7.09 -4.14
C ASN A 21 10.02 -6.36 -4.57
N TYR A 22 10.39 -5.29 -3.88
CA TYR A 22 11.63 -4.56 -4.16
C TYR A 22 12.90 -5.41 -4.00
N LEU A 23 13.02 -6.13 -2.87
CA LEU A 23 14.17 -6.98 -2.58
C LEU A 23 14.22 -8.20 -3.50
N ALA A 24 13.07 -8.82 -3.78
CA ALA A 24 12.96 -9.93 -4.73
C ALA A 24 13.46 -9.55 -6.13
N ASN A 25 13.09 -8.35 -6.61
CA ASN A 25 13.56 -7.83 -7.90
C ASN A 25 15.08 -7.53 -7.93
N LYS A 26 15.76 -7.57 -6.79
CA LYS A 26 17.23 -7.49 -6.67
C LYS A 26 17.88 -8.87 -6.47
N GLY A 27 17.11 -9.95 -6.54
CA GLY A 27 17.60 -11.32 -6.36
C GLY A 27 17.87 -11.71 -4.90
N ILE A 28 17.37 -10.93 -3.94
CA ILE A 28 17.54 -11.21 -2.50
C ILE A 28 16.53 -12.28 -2.07
N LYS A 29 16.98 -13.30 -1.34
CA LYS A 29 16.10 -14.35 -0.81
C LYS A 29 15.39 -13.84 0.43
N ILE A 30 14.07 -13.81 0.35
CA ILE A 30 13.20 -13.24 1.39
C ILE A 30 12.22 -14.27 1.92
N LEU A 31 12.00 -14.22 3.23
CA LEU A 31 10.90 -14.89 3.91
C LEU A 31 9.94 -13.83 4.45
N ILE A 32 8.66 -13.90 4.07
CA ILE A 32 7.60 -13.07 4.65
C ILE A 32 6.83 -13.90 5.66
N VAL A 33 6.66 -13.36 6.87
CA VAL A 33 5.88 -13.98 7.94
C VAL A 33 4.78 -13.01 8.36
N ASP A 34 3.53 -13.44 8.36
CA ASP A 34 2.39 -12.65 8.85
C ASP A 34 1.57 -13.50 9.82
N LEU A 35 0.94 -12.86 10.81
CA LEU A 35 0.03 -13.50 11.76
C LEU A 35 -1.32 -13.85 11.12
N ASN A 36 -1.68 -13.13 10.05
CA ASN A 36 -2.89 -13.35 9.29
C ASN A 36 -2.76 -14.58 8.40
N ARG A 37 -3.90 -15.25 8.19
CA ARG A 37 -3.99 -16.33 7.20
C ARG A 37 -3.82 -15.75 5.80
N ILE A 38 -3.36 -16.57 4.87
CA ILE A 38 -3.11 -16.17 3.48
C ILE A 38 -4.29 -15.45 2.80
N LYS A 39 -5.52 -15.82 3.15
CA LYS A 39 -6.76 -15.21 2.61
C LYS A 39 -7.01 -13.77 3.09
N SER A 40 -6.32 -13.35 4.15
CA SER A 40 -6.43 -12.06 4.83
C SER A 40 -5.11 -11.28 4.80
N ILE A 41 -4.13 -11.69 3.99
CA ILE A 41 -2.91 -10.91 3.78
C ILE A 41 -3.29 -9.55 3.16
N GLY A 42 -2.67 -8.48 3.67
CA GLY A 42 -2.97 -7.11 3.27
C GLY A 42 -4.28 -6.55 3.83
N GLU A 43 -5.11 -7.37 4.49
CA GLU A 43 -6.27 -6.87 5.23
C GLU A 43 -5.78 -6.16 6.49
N SER A 44 -6.01 -4.85 6.54
CA SER A 44 -5.70 -4.01 7.69
C SER A 44 -6.89 -3.10 7.96
N VAL A 45 -7.12 -2.77 9.23
CA VAL A 45 -8.17 -1.85 9.68
C VAL A 45 -7.97 -0.42 9.16
N GLY A 46 -6.81 -0.12 8.54
CA GLY A 46 -6.50 1.19 7.99
C GLY A 46 -7.39 1.58 6.80
N GLY A 47 -7.38 2.88 6.46
CA GLY A 47 -8.12 3.43 5.32
C GLY A 47 -7.66 2.86 3.97
N LYS A 48 -8.57 2.88 2.98
CA LYS A 48 -8.33 2.49 1.57
C LYS A 48 -7.78 3.62 0.71
N ILE A 49 -7.22 4.66 1.32
CA ILE A 49 -6.92 5.92 0.65
C ILE A 49 -5.42 6.01 0.43
N LEU A 50 -5.01 6.31 -0.80
CA LEU A 50 -3.66 6.71 -1.17
C LEU A 50 -3.69 8.15 -1.68
N THR A 51 -2.73 8.96 -1.26
CA THR A 51 -2.52 10.29 -1.83
C THR A 51 -1.75 10.18 -3.15
N GLU A 52 -1.79 11.21 -4.00
CA GLU A 52 -0.97 11.26 -5.21
C GLU A 52 0.54 11.14 -4.91
N GLU A 53 1.00 11.73 -3.81
CA GLU A 53 2.38 11.62 -3.36
C GLU A 53 2.74 10.18 -3.01
N ALA A 54 1.85 9.44 -2.35
CA ALA A 54 2.04 8.03 -2.04
C ALA A 54 2.11 7.19 -3.33
N VAL A 55 1.24 7.45 -4.31
CA VAL A 55 1.27 6.76 -5.62
C VAL A 55 2.60 7.04 -6.35
N THR A 56 3.04 8.30 -6.35
CA THR A 56 4.29 8.72 -6.97
C THR A 56 5.50 8.07 -6.28
N PHE A 57 5.49 8.01 -4.94
CA PHE A 57 6.52 7.35 -4.16
C PHE A 57 6.61 5.86 -4.47
N LEU A 58 5.47 5.14 -4.53
CA LEU A 58 5.45 3.72 -4.88
C LEU A 58 6.06 3.46 -6.26
N LYS A 59 5.75 4.32 -7.23
CA LYS A 59 6.30 4.24 -8.58
C LYS A 59 7.81 4.50 -8.60
N ASN A 60 8.26 5.57 -7.97
CA ASN A 60 9.65 6.01 -8.11
C ASN A 60 10.62 5.18 -7.25
N THR A 61 10.19 4.78 -6.05
CA THR A 61 11.05 4.07 -5.10
C THR A 61 11.04 2.57 -5.34
N PHE A 62 9.87 1.99 -5.63
CA PHE A 62 9.69 0.54 -5.73
C PHE A 62 9.38 0.06 -7.15
N ASN A 63 9.30 0.96 -8.14
CA ASN A 63 8.87 0.64 -9.50
C ASN A 63 7.47 -0.01 -9.56
N ILE A 64 6.60 0.30 -8.60
CA ILE A 64 5.24 -0.23 -8.53
C ILE A 64 4.28 0.77 -9.17
N ARG A 65 3.61 0.36 -10.25
CA ARG A 65 2.54 1.14 -10.88
C ARG A 65 1.21 0.59 -10.42
N ILE A 66 0.37 1.41 -9.80
CA ILE A 66 -0.98 0.99 -9.41
C ILE A 66 -1.85 0.91 -10.68
N PRO A 67 -2.35 -0.27 -11.08
CA PRO A 67 -3.25 -0.41 -12.21
C PRO A 67 -4.56 0.36 -11.97
N ALA A 68 -5.08 1.02 -13.01
CA ALA A 68 -6.34 1.76 -12.94
C ALA A 68 -7.51 0.90 -12.43
N LYS A 69 -7.54 -0.40 -12.78
CA LYS A 69 -8.54 -1.36 -12.28
C LYS A 69 -8.53 -1.58 -10.77
N PHE A 70 -7.51 -1.13 -10.04
CA PHE A 70 -7.45 -1.22 -8.59
C PHE A 70 -7.91 0.06 -7.90
N VAL A 71 -8.13 1.14 -8.65
CA VAL A 71 -8.69 2.38 -8.13
C VAL A 71 -10.21 2.24 -8.18
N GLU A 72 -10.83 2.15 -7.00
CA GLU A 72 -12.30 2.11 -6.86
C GLU A 72 -12.90 3.49 -7.15
N LYS A 73 -12.23 4.57 -6.74
CA LYS A 73 -12.68 5.95 -6.94
C LYS A 73 -11.50 6.94 -6.85
N LYS A 74 -11.51 7.97 -7.69
CA LYS A 74 -10.69 9.19 -7.52
C LYS A 74 -11.53 10.23 -6.75
N VAL A 75 -10.93 10.85 -5.74
CA VAL A 75 -11.54 11.91 -4.95
C VAL A 75 -10.72 13.17 -5.17
N ASP A 76 -11.31 14.12 -5.88
CA ASP A 76 -10.73 15.44 -6.12
C ASP A 76 -11.18 16.39 -5.00
N ASN A 77 -10.30 17.30 -4.57
CA ASN A 77 -10.59 18.38 -3.61
C ASN A 77 -11.14 17.90 -2.25
N THR A 78 -10.29 17.29 -1.42
CA THR A 78 -10.69 16.81 -0.09
C THR A 78 -10.87 17.98 0.89
N SER A 79 -11.93 17.97 1.71
CA SER A 79 -12.11 18.95 2.77
C SER A 79 -11.79 18.38 4.16
N ILE A 80 -11.26 19.23 5.05
CA ILE A 80 -11.24 19.00 6.49
C ILE A 80 -12.43 19.72 7.11
N GLY A 81 -13.33 18.96 7.74
CA GLY A 81 -14.34 19.52 8.62
C GLY A 81 -13.72 19.95 9.95
N LEU A 82 -13.86 21.22 10.31
CA LEU A 82 -13.46 21.72 11.62
C LEU A 82 -14.61 21.51 12.62
N ILE A 83 -14.28 21.33 13.91
CA ILE A 83 -15.22 21.00 14.99
C ILE A 83 -16.39 22.01 15.10
N LYS A 84 -16.24 23.23 14.56
CA LYS A 84 -17.27 24.28 14.54
C LYS A 84 -18.09 24.36 13.23
N GLY A 85 -18.02 23.36 12.37
CA GLY A 85 -18.81 23.27 11.14
C GLY A 85 -18.27 24.07 9.95
N SER A 86 -17.13 24.74 10.10
CA SER A 86 -16.40 25.32 8.96
C SER A 86 -15.57 24.25 8.26
N GLU A 87 -15.51 24.29 6.93
CA GLU A 87 -14.67 23.37 6.13
C GLU A 87 -13.46 24.09 5.57
N LEU A 88 -12.31 23.40 5.54
CA LEU A 88 -11.11 23.83 4.83
C LEU A 88 -10.89 22.90 3.64
N LEU A 89 -10.88 23.45 2.43
CA LEU A 89 -10.51 22.69 1.23
C LEU A 89 -9.00 22.46 1.18
N ILE A 90 -8.61 21.21 1.02
CA ILE A 90 -7.27 20.78 0.67
C ILE A 90 -7.29 20.38 -0.80
N GLY A 91 -6.52 21.10 -1.61
CA GLY A 91 -6.35 20.82 -3.04
C GLY A 91 -5.45 19.61 -3.30
N THR A 92 -5.67 18.50 -2.61
CA THR A 92 -4.93 17.25 -2.81
C THR A 92 -5.90 16.19 -3.32
N ASP A 93 -5.47 15.48 -4.35
CA ASP A 93 -6.19 14.36 -4.94
C ASP A 93 -5.87 13.05 -4.19
N TYR A 94 -6.90 12.23 -4.00
CA TYR A 94 -6.76 10.93 -3.36
C TYR A 94 -7.40 9.82 -4.18
N TYR A 95 -6.85 8.63 -4.04
CA TYR A 95 -7.28 7.41 -4.69
C TYR A 95 -7.82 6.45 -3.64
N ILE A 96 -9.10 6.10 -3.75
CA ILE A 96 -9.67 4.97 -3.01
C ILE A 96 -9.31 3.70 -3.78
N ILE A 97 -8.61 2.79 -3.12
CA ILE A 97 -8.07 1.57 -3.75
C ILE A 97 -8.73 0.30 -3.22
N ASN A 98 -8.83 -0.68 -4.11
CA ASN A 98 -9.13 -2.05 -3.72
C ASN A 98 -7.86 -2.69 -3.13
N LYS A 99 -7.76 -2.65 -1.79
CA LYS A 99 -6.62 -3.19 -1.04
C LYS A 99 -6.33 -4.66 -1.35
N LYS A 100 -7.36 -5.47 -1.57
CA LYS A 100 -7.21 -6.90 -1.81
C LYS A 100 -6.54 -7.16 -3.16
N LEU A 101 -6.98 -6.45 -4.19
CA LEU A 101 -6.36 -6.51 -5.51
C LEU A 101 -4.94 -5.97 -5.50
N LEU A 102 -4.69 -4.86 -4.80
CA LEU A 102 -3.34 -4.31 -4.67
C LEU A 102 -2.41 -5.29 -3.94
N SER A 103 -2.82 -5.84 -2.81
CA SER A 103 -1.97 -6.77 -2.02
C SER A 103 -1.71 -8.09 -2.74
N SER A 104 -2.59 -8.49 -3.66
CA SER A 104 -2.38 -9.69 -4.49
C SER A 104 -1.50 -9.42 -5.72
N TYR A 105 -1.22 -8.15 -6.02
CA TYR A 105 -0.40 -7.70 -7.14
C TYR A 105 1.04 -7.39 -6.72
N LEU A 106 1.23 -7.00 -5.46
CA LEU A 106 2.53 -6.80 -4.82
C LEU A 106 3.17 -8.15 -4.46
#